data_AF-A0A938ULD0-F1
#
_entry.id   AF-A0A938ULD0-F1
#
_cell.length_a   1.000
_cell.length_b   1.000
_cell.length_c   1.000
_cell.angle_alpha   90.00
_cell.angle_beta   90.00
_cell.angle_gamma   90.00
#
_symmetry.space_group_name_H-M   'P 1'
#
loop_
_entity.id
_entity.type
_entity.pdbx_description
1 polymer ?
#
loop_
_entity_poly.entity_id
_entity_poly.type
_entity_poly.pdbx_seq_one_letter_code
_entity_poly.pdbx_strand_id
1 'polypeptide(L)'
;MSRLISTAIALVLALLPSLAGAESSSAIVHEAARPIKSGDGRVASFWWLPQEYWEQVARELAIPAEEQEKVRVAFRDYLLIAALESKLDAAQKPTYASIAEIVDRAQFKRNGTKVGVLREVNPEVARLTASLVYLLRASLSGLGEGLRVLPLANVDAKGNPILTGAAPGELRLEYRFDDSGPAHAVMWRAPFTAIAGTTKCPKGGEELEASWDWCPWHGVKLGGD
;
A
#
# COMPACT_ATOMS: atom_id res chain seq x y z
N MET A 1 -34.13 -26.82 -5.68
CA MET A 1 -32.93 -26.82 -6.53
C MET A 1 -32.66 -25.40 -6.99
N SER A 2 -31.71 -24.69 -6.39
CA SER A 2 -31.05 -23.52 -7.00
C SER A 2 -29.78 -23.22 -6.23
N ARG A 3 -28.73 -23.99 -6.52
CA ARG A 3 -27.34 -23.59 -6.32
C ARG A 3 -26.86 -23.22 -7.71
N LEU A 4 -26.55 -21.94 -7.98
CA LEU A 4 -25.73 -21.49 -9.13
C LEU A 4 -25.67 -19.95 -9.21
N ILE A 5 -25.25 -19.25 -8.15
CA ILE A 5 -24.66 -17.90 -8.33
C ILE A 5 -23.57 -17.72 -7.27
N SER A 6 -22.39 -18.28 -7.51
CA SER A 6 -21.19 -18.04 -6.71
C SER A 6 -19.95 -18.23 -7.58
N THR A 7 -19.80 -17.39 -8.59
CA THR A 7 -18.53 -17.25 -9.34
C THR A 7 -18.64 -16.08 -10.31
N ALA A 8 -18.38 -14.85 -9.85
CA ALA A 8 -18.03 -13.71 -10.71
C ALA A 8 -17.55 -12.48 -9.90
N ILE A 9 -16.80 -12.68 -8.80
CA ILE A 9 -15.93 -11.61 -8.26
C ILE A 9 -14.58 -12.26 -7.94
N ALA A 10 -13.98 -12.79 -8.99
CA ALA A 10 -12.57 -13.08 -9.03
C ALA A 10 -12.11 -12.59 -10.40
N LEU A 11 -10.99 -11.87 -10.43
CA LEU A 11 -10.21 -11.60 -11.63
C LEU A 11 -10.51 -10.30 -12.43
N VAL A 12 -10.25 -9.12 -11.84
CA VAL A 12 -9.66 -7.98 -12.58
C VAL A 12 -8.76 -7.13 -11.64
N LEU A 13 -7.71 -7.72 -11.07
CA LEU A 13 -6.65 -6.94 -10.40
C LEU A 13 -5.22 -7.47 -10.67
N ALA A 14 -5.06 -8.43 -11.58
CA ALA A 14 -3.81 -9.16 -11.79
C ALA A 14 -3.25 -9.06 -13.23
N LEU A 15 -3.59 -8.02 -14.00
CA LEU A 15 -3.07 -7.83 -15.35
C LEU A 15 -2.58 -6.39 -15.55
N LEU A 16 -1.55 -6.02 -14.80
CA LEU A 16 -0.59 -5.04 -15.30
C LEU A 16 0.59 -5.85 -15.85
N PRO A 17 1.03 -5.60 -17.10
CA PRO A 17 2.23 -6.24 -17.62
C PRO A 17 3.40 -5.89 -16.69
N SER A 18 4.08 -6.93 -16.19
CA SER A 18 5.37 -6.79 -15.52
C SER A 18 6.37 -6.22 -16.52
N LEU A 19 6.59 -4.91 -16.46
CA LEU A 19 7.81 -4.33 -17.01
C LEU A 19 8.92 -4.72 -16.03
N ALA A 20 9.69 -5.72 -16.42
CA ALA A 20 10.83 -6.22 -15.68
C ALA A 20 11.80 -5.07 -15.38
N GLY A 21 11.91 -4.75 -14.09
CA GLY A 21 12.81 -3.78 -13.50
C GLY A 21 12.36 -3.61 -12.05
N ALA A 22 13.22 -3.94 -11.09
CA ALA A 22 13.01 -3.79 -9.65
C ALA A 22 12.93 -2.30 -9.21
N GLU A 23 12.46 -1.42 -10.10
CA GLU A 23 12.42 0.02 -9.93
C GLU A 23 11.21 0.64 -10.64
N SER A 24 10.11 -0.09 -10.91
CA SER A 24 8.89 0.56 -11.42
C SER A 24 7.91 0.86 -10.31
N SER A 25 7.22 2.00 -10.40
CA SER A 25 6.14 2.36 -9.47
C SER A 25 5.05 1.28 -9.44
N SER A 26 4.83 0.59 -10.57
CA SER A 26 3.92 -0.55 -10.69
C SER A 26 4.37 -1.76 -9.88
N ALA A 27 5.66 -2.09 -9.86
CA ALA A 27 6.18 -3.20 -9.05
C ALA A 27 5.97 -2.95 -7.56
N ILE A 28 6.21 -1.71 -7.12
CA ILE A 28 5.96 -1.29 -5.73
C ILE A 28 4.47 -1.39 -5.39
N VAL A 29 3.57 -0.91 -6.25
CA VAL A 29 2.12 -1.01 -6.03
C VAL A 29 1.66 -2.47 -5.95
N HIS A 30 2.18 -3.33 -6.82
CA HIS A 30 1.85 -4.75 -6.82
C HIS A 30 2.28 -5.42 -5.50
N GLU A 31 3.52 -5.18 -5.05
CA GLU A 31 4.01 -5.71 -3.78
C GLU A 31 3.28 -5.12 -2.56
N ALA A 32 2.86 -3.85 -2.64
CA ALA A 32 2.14 -3.17 -1.58
C ALA A 32 0.64 -3.50 -1.52
N ALA A 33 0.04 -4.11 -2.55
CA ALA A 33 -1.39 -4.35 -2.58
C ALA A 33 -1.81 -5.42 -1.56
N ARG A 34 -2.83 -5.11 -0.76
CA ARG A 34 -3.40 -6.02 0.24
C ARG A 34 -4.92 -6.05 0.10
N PRO A 35 -5.46 -6.93 -0.74
CA PRO A 35 -6.90 -7.11 -0.88
C PRO A 35 -7.47 -7.91 0.30
N ILE A 36 -8.62 -7.48 0.79
CA ILE A 36 -9.44 -8.20 1.77
C ILE A 36 -10.89 -8.22 1.30
N LYS A 37 -11.67 -9.18 1.79
CA LYS A 37 -13.10 -9.32 1.46
C LYS A 37 -13.88 -9.71 2.68
N SER A 38 -15.12 -9.23 2.76
CA SER A 38 -16.10 -9.67 3.75
C SER A 38 -16.96 -10.81 3.21
N GLY A 39 -17.74 -11.44 4.10
CA GLY A 39 -18.74 -12.43 3.71
C GLY A 39 -19.98 -11.82 3.03
N ASP A 40 -20.25 -10.52 3.21
CA ASP A 40 -21.43 -9.82 2.66
C ASP A 40 -21.18 -9.16 1.29
N GLY A 41 -20.08 -9.53 0.63
CA GLY A 41 -19.74 -9.07 -0.71
C GLY A 41 -19.03 -7.72 -0.78
N ARG A 42 -18.60 -7.14 0.35
CA ARG A 42 -17.69 -6.00 0.35
C ARG A 42 -16.27 -6.47 0.05
N VAL A 43 -15.55 -5.63 -0.66
CA VAL A 43 -14.13 -5.82 -0.94
C VAL A 43 -13.39 -4.55 -0.57
N ALA A 44 -12.19 -4.69 -0.04
CA ALA A 44 -11.29 -3.57 0.15
C ALA A 44 -9.89 -3.92 -0.34
N SER A 45 -9.16 -2.92 -0.80
CA SER A 45 -7.74 -3.02 -1.09
C SER A 45 -7.01 -1.85 -0.44
N PHE A 46 -5.93 -2.18 0.25
CA PHE A 46 -5.05 -1.21 0.89
C PHE A 46 -3.67 -1.30 0.25
N TRP A 47 -3.06 -0.15 0.00
CA TRP A 47 -1.69 -0.04 -0.50
C TRP A 47 -0.92 0.90 0.41
N TRP A 48 0.17 0.41 1.00
CA TRP A 48 1.18 1.32 1.56
C TRP A 48 2.05 1.83 0.42
N LEU A 49 1.92 3.12 0.13
CA LEU A 49 2.68 3.82 -0.90
C LEU A 49 3.81 4.60 -0.20
N PRO A 50 4.99 3.98 -0.01
CA PRO A 50 6.08 4.62 0.73
C PRO A 50 6.67 5.79 -0.09
N GLN A 51 7.54 6.59 0.52
CA GLN A 51 8.14 7.75 -0.14
C GLN A 51 8.80 7.37 -1.48
N GLU A 52 9.48 6.23 -1.51
CA GLU A 52 10.18 5.69 -2.68
C GLU A 52 9.25 5.45 -3.87
N TYR A 53 7.98 5.09 -3.63
CA TYR A 53 6.97 4.99 -4.69
C TYR A 53 6.75 6.34 -5.37
N TRP A 54 6.57 7.40 -4.58
CA TRP A 54 6.27 8.73 -5.12
C TRP A 54 7.46 9.36 -5.82
N GLU A 55 8.67 9.13 -5.32
CA GLU A 55 9.89 9.49 -6.03
C GLU A 55 9.97 8.77 -7.38
N GLN A 56 9.64 7.48 -7.40
CA GLN A 56 9.65 6.70 -8.63
C GLN A 56 8.59 7.19 -9.63
N VAL A 57 7.38 7.49 -9.17
CA VAL A 57 6.34 8.12 -10.00
C VAL A 57 6.84 9.46 -10.56
N ALA A 58 7.47 10.30 -9.73
CA ALA A 58 7.99 11.59 -10.18
C ALA A 58 9.08 11.44 -11.27
N ARG A 59 9.96 10.43 -11.13
CA ARG A 59 10.96 10.07 -12.15
C ARG A 59 10.30 9.59 -13.45
N GLU A 60 9.33 8.68 -13.37
CA GLU A 60 8.62 8.12 -14.52
C GLU A 60 7.83 9.18 -15.30
N LEU A 61 7.30 10.18 -14.60
CA LEU A 61 6.62 11.33 -15.20
C LEU A 61 7.58 12.41 -15.72
N ALA A 62 8.90 12.18 -15.63
CA ALA A 62 9.93 13.14 -16.00
C ALA A 62 9.74 14.53 -15.36
N ILE A 63 9.25 14.57 -14.11
CA ILE A 63 9.16 15.80 -13.32
C ILE A 63 10.57 16.38 -13.16
N PRO A 64 10.79 17.71 -13.26
CA PRO A 64 12.11 18.32 -13.07
C PRO A 64 12.76 17.94 -11.73
N ALA A 65 14.08 17.77 -11.69
CA ALA A 65 14.80 17.29 -10.49
C ALA A 65 14.54 18.12 -9.22
N GLU A 66 14.39 19.44 -9.38
CA GLU A 66 14.04 20.35 -8.27
C GLU A 66 12.65 20.08 -7.67
N GLU A 67 11.69 19.65 -8.50
CA GLU A 67 10.34 19.29 -8.07
C GLU A 67 10.29 17.85 -7.54
N GLN A 68 11.13 16.94 -8.06
CA GLN A 68 11.30 15.61 -7.49
C GLN A 68 11.81 15.68 -6.04
N GLU A 69 12.73 16.59 -5.76
CA GLU A 69 13.24 16.81 -4.40
C GLU A 69 12.12 17.31 -3.46
N LYS A 70 11.20 18.15 -3.94
CA LYS A 70 10.03 18.56 -3.15
C LYS A 70 9.11 17.38 -2.85
N VAL A 71 8.87 16.49 -3.83
CA VAL A 71 8.12 15.25 -3.62
C VAL A 71 8.78 14.40 -2.54
N ARG A 72 10.09 14.20 -2.64
CA ARG A 72 10.90 13.45 -1.68
C ARG A 72 10.76 13.99 -0.26
N VAL A 73 11.00 15.29 -0.09
CA VAL A 73 10.96 15.96 1.22
C VAL A 73 9.53 15.96 1.79
N ALA A 74 8.54 16.25 0.97
CA ALA A 74 7.15 16.35 1.43
C ALA A 74 6.60 15.01 1.94
N PHE A 75 6.88 13.90 1.26
CA PHE A 75 6.32 12.60 1.63
C PHE A 75 7.12 11.82 2.66
N ARG A 76 8.37 12.19 2.93
CA ARG A 76 9.20 11.57 3.97
C ARG A 76 8.51 11.50 5.32
N ASP A 77 7.77 12.55 5.65
CA ASP A 77 7.20 12.71 6.98
C ASP A 77 5.87 11.94 7.17
N TYR A 78 5.41 11.21 6.15
CA TYR A 78 4.13 10.53 6.13
C TYR A 78 4.22 9.08 5.65
N LEU A 79 3.39 8.20 6.22
CA LEU A 79 3.03 6.94 5.57
C LEU A 79 1.71 7.18 4.86
N LEU A 80 1.70 7.05 3.53
CA LEU A 80 0.50 7.24 2.73
C LEU A 80 -0.13 5.88 2.43
N ILE A 81 -1.34 5.68 2.93
CA ILE A 81 -2.12 4.47 2.65
C ILE A 81 -3.20 4.81 1.66
N ALA A 82 -3.10 4.30 0.44
CA ALA A 82 -4.23 4.30 -0.47
C ALA A 82 -5.21 3.21 -0.04
N ALA A 83 -6.50 3.54 0.00
CA ALA A 83 -7.56 2.66 0.42
C ALA A 83 -8.73 2.74 -0.56
N LEU A 84 -9.25 1.58 -0.95
CA LEU A 84 -10.43 1.45 -1.79
C LEU A 84 -11.32 0.39 -1.14
N GLU A 85 -12.44 0.77 -0.54
CA GLU A 85 -13.51 -0.16 -0.16
C GLU A 85 -14.68 0.03 -1.12
N SER A 86 -15.24 -1.08 -1.62
CA SER A 86 -16.45 -1.06 -2.41
C SER A 86 -17.42 -2.20 -2.07
N LYS A 87 -18.68 -1.95 -2.38
CA LYS A 87 -19.77 -2.93 -2.39
C LYS A 87 -20.63 -2.74 -3.63
N LEU A 88 -21.06 -3.81 -4.27
CA LEU A 88 -22.02 -3.71 -5.36
C LEU A 88 -23.42 -3.44 -4.80
N ASP A 89 -24.10 -2.43 -5.34
CA ASP A 89 -25.50 -2.17 -5.06
C ASP A 89 -26.43 -3.14 -5.82
N ALA A 90 -27.75 -2.98 -5.64
CA ALA A 90 -28.75 -3.81 -6.32
C ALA A 90 -28.68 -3.72 -7.86
N ALA A 91 -28.14 -2.63 -8.40
CA ALA A 91 -27.94 -2.40 -9.84
C ALA A 91 -26.56 -2.84 -10.33
N GLN A 92 -25.79 -3.57 -9.52
CA GLN A 92 -24.42 -4.01 -9.80
C GLN A 92 -23.44 -2.85 -10.01
N LYS A 93 -23.73 -1.67 -9.47
CA LYS A 93 -22.81 -0.53 -9.47
C LYS A 93 -21.99 -0.51 -8.18
N PRO A 94 -20.70 -0.16 -8.24
CA PRO A 94 -19.90 -0.02 -7.03
C PRO A 94 -20.36 1.20 -6.23
N THR A 95 -20.57 0.98 -4.94
CA THR A 95 -20.68 2.02 -3.91
C THR A 95 -19.38 2.01 -3.12
N TYR A 96 -18.82 3.19 -2.84
CA TYR A 96 -17.53 3.32 -2.18
C TYR A 96 -17.67 3.89 -0.78
N ALA A 97 -16.88 3.38 0.16
CA ALA A 97 -16.83 3.96 1.49
C ALA A 97 -16.26 5.39 1.45
N SER A 98 -16.79 6.24 2.33
CA SER A 98 -16.23 7.55 2.61
C SER A 98 -14.91 7.42 3.38
N ILE A 99 -14.10 8.49 3.37
CA ILE A 99 -12.87 8.52 4.19
C ILE A 99 -13.17 8.35 5.68
N ALA A 100 -14.29 8.94 6.16
CA ALA A 100 -14.69 8.85 7.56
C ALA A 100 -15.01 7.41 7.98
N GLU A 101 -15.75 6.68 7.14
CA GLU A 101 -16.05 5.27 7.38
C GLU A 101 -14.80 4.40 7.40
N ILE A 102 -13.87 4.60 6.46
CA ILE A 102 -12.61 3.83 6.43
C ILE A 102 -11.77 4.13 7.67
N VAL A 103 -11.65 5.40 8.07
CA VAL A 103 -10.86 5.81 9.25
C VAL A 103 -11.42 5.24 10.55
N ASP A 104 -12.74 5.27 10.73
CA ASP A 104 -13.40 4.73 11.92
C ASP A 104 -13.15 3.23 12.10
N ARG A 105 -13.05 2.51 10.99
CA ARG A 105 -12.86 1.07 10.90
C ARG A 105 -11.40 0.61 10.88
N ALA A 106 -10.45 1.53 10.75
CA ALA A 106 -9.03 1.23 10.56
C ALA A 106 -8.21 1.49 11.83
N GLN A 107 -7.42 0.49 12.22
CA GLN A 107 -6.43 0.62 13.30
C GLN A 107 -5.04 0.30 12.78
N PHE A 108 -4.17 1.31 12.75
CA PHE A 108 -2.80 1.14 12.28
C PHE A 108 -1.82 0.96 13.45
N LYS A 109 -0.85 0.07 13.26
CA LYS A 109 0.34 -0.07 14.11
C LYS A 109 1.59 -0.03 13.23
N ARG A 110 2.53 0.83 13.58
CA ARG A 110 3.87 0.91 12.98
C ARG A 110 4.88 0.36 13.99
N ASN A 111 5.60 -0.70 13.65
CA ASN A 111 6.54 -1.39 14.54
C ASN A 111 5.91 -1.68 15.91
N GLY A 112 4.67 -2.19 15.92
CA GLY A 112 3.89 -2.44 17.13
C GLY A 112 3.27 -1.21 17.81
N THR A 113 3.68 0.01 17.47
CA THR A 113 3.16 1.25 18.06
C THR A 113 1.92 1.74 17.31
N LYS A 114 0.82 2.01 18.02
CA LYS A 114 -0.40 2.54 17.42
C LYS A 114 -0.14 3.91 16.77
N VAL A 115 -0.63 4.10 15.55
CA VAL A 115 -0.56 5.38 14.83
C VAL A 115 -1.94 5.74 14.29
N GLY A 116 -2.33 7.01 14.41
CA GLY A 116 -3.62 7.51 13.93
C GLY A 116 -3.53 8.09 12.52
N VAL A 117 -4.67 8.08 11.82
CA VAL A 117 -4.83 8.83 10.57
C VAL A 117 -4.87 10.32 10.88
N LEU A 118 -4.04 11.08 10.19
CA LEU A 118 -4.00 12.53 10.29
C LEU A 118 -5.22 13.13 9.58
N ARG A 119 -5.88 14.09 10.24
CA ARG A 119 -6.97 14.86 9.63
C ARG A 119 -6.46 15.97 8.71
N GLU A 120 -5.28 16.48 9.02
CA GLU A 120 -4.62 17.57 8.32
C GLU A 120 -3.17 17.19 8.06
N VAL A 121 -2.66 17.60 6.90
CA VAL A 121 -1.26 17.46 6.50
C VAL A 121 -0.74 18.83 6.10
N ASN A 122 0.58 18.98 5.97
CA ASN A 122 1.17 20.21 5.44
C ASN A 122 0.50 20.59 4.09
N PRO A 123 0.17 21.88 3.84
CA PRO A 123 -0.43 22.33 2.59
C PRO A 123 0.28 21.86 1.31
N GLU A 124 1.62 21.77 1.33
CA GLU A 124 2.40 21.25 0.22
C GLU A 124 2.11 19.78 -0.05
N VAL A 125 2.03 18.97 1.00
CA VAL A 125 1.67 17.54 0.93
C VAL A 125 0.25 17.40 0.40
N ALA A 126 -0.70 18.19 0.92
CA ALA A 126 -2.08 18.17 0.43
C ALA A 126 -2.15 18.46 -1.08
N ARG A 127 -1.39 19.46 -1.55
CA ARG A 127 -1.29 19.83 -2.97
C ARG A 127 -0.67 18.71 -3.81
N LEU A 128 0.49 18.19 -3.41
CA LEU A 128 1.20 17.13 -4.14
C LEU A 128 0.40 15.84 -4.17
N THR A 129 -0.20 15.44 -3.04
CA THR A 129 -1.11 14.30 -2.97
C THR A 129 -2.29 14.49 -3.91
N ALA A 130 -2.92 15.67 -3.96
CA ALA A 130 -4.02 15.90 -4.89
C ALA A 130 -3.62 15.70 -6.36
N SER A 131 -2.45 16.22 -6.77
CA SER A 131 -1.95 16.08 -8.14
C SER A 131 -1.55 14.65 -8.49
N LEU A 132 -0.81 13.96 -7.62
CA LEU A 132 -0.30 12.61 -7.91
C LEU A 132 -1.39 11.54 -7.74
N VAL A 133 -2.29 11.70 -6.77
CA VAL A 133 -3.44 10.80 -6.59
C VAL A 133 -4.40 10.94 -7.76
N TYR A 134 -4.54 12.12 -8.38
CA TYR A 134 -5.34 12.27 -9.59
C TYR A 134 -4.87 11.31 -10.70
N LEU A 135 -3.55 11.19 -10.91
CA LEU A 135 -2.99 10.27 -11.89
C LEU A 135 -3.26 8.80 -11.51
N LEU A 136 -3.09 8.45 -10.22
CA LEU A 136 -3.41 7.12 -9.72
C LEU A 136 -4.90 6.77 -9.84
N ARG A 137 -5.79 7.76 -9.66
CA ARG A 137 -7.23 7.57 -9.89
C ARG A 137 -7.52 7.31 -11.37
N ALA A 138 -6.92 8.10 -12.25
CA ALA A 138 -7.10 7.94 -13.70
C ALA A 138 -6.65 6.55 -14.17
N SER A 139 -5.55 6.01 -13.62
CA SER A 139 -5.09 4.66 -13.98
C SER A 139 -6.02 3.54 -13.51
N LEU A 140 -6.88 3.80 -12.53
CA LEU A 140 -7.86 2.84 -12.01
C LEU A 140 -9.23 2.93 -12.72
N SER A 141 -9.36 3.78 -13.76
CA SER A 141 -10.63 3.99 -14.47
C SER A 141 -11.76 4.33 -13.49
N GLY A 142 -12.96 3.74 -13.64
CA GLY A 142 -14.10 3.98 -12.75
C GLY A 142 -13.85 3.63 -11.28
N LEU A 143 -12.88 2.74 -10.97
CA LEU A 143 -12.53 2.41 -9.58
C LEU A 143 -11.80 3.56 -8.87
N GLY A 144 -11.19 4.48 -9.61
CA GLY A 144 -10.48 5.63 -9.06
C GLY A 144 -11.38 6.55 -8.22
N GLU A 145 -12.68 6.59 -8.49
CA GLU A 145 -13.66 7.37 -7.71
C GLU A 145 -13.72 6.95 -6.23
N GLY A 146 -13.48 5.66 -5.96
CA GLY A 146 -13.47 5.12 -4.60
C GLY A 146 -12.14 5.30 -3.86
N LEU A 147 -11.08 5.70 -4.55
CA LEU A 147 -9.76 5.80 -3.96
C LEU A 147 -9.71 6.90 -2.89
N ARG A 148 -9.30 6.53 -1.69
CA ARG A 148 -9.00 7.42 -0.56
C ARG A 148 -7.52 7.31 -0.23
N VAL A 149 -6.95 8.37 0.33
CA VAL A 149 -5.59 8.35 0.87
C VAL A 149 -5.65 8.72 2.34
N LEU A 150 -5.02 7.91 3.17
CA LEU A 150 -4.99 8.02 4.62
C LEU A 150 -3.53 8.34 5.02
N PRO A 151 -3.21 9.59 5.35
CA PRO A 151 -1.88 9.95 5.83
C PRO A 151 -1.72 9.55 7.29
N LEU A 152 -0.59 8.91 7.62
CA LEU A 152 -0.14 8.63 8.99
C LEU A 152 1.16 9.41 9.25
N ALA A 153 1.38 9.90 10.46
CA ALA A 153 2.66 10.54 10.81
C ALA A 153 3.82 9.54 10.73
N ASN A 154 4.95 9.92 10.12
CA ASN A 154 6.11 9.04 9.93
C ASN A 154 7.43 9.53 10.54
N VAL A 155 7.44 10.62 11.31
CA VAL A 155 8.68 11.14 11.91
C VAL A 155 8.81 10.83 13.39
N ASP A 156 10.04 10.65 13.85
CA ASP A 156 10.39 10.63 15.27
C ASP A 156 10.47 12.06 15.84
N ALA A 157 10.78 12.17 17.14
CA ALA A 157 10.93 13.46 17.82
C ALA A 157 12.07 14.34 17.26
N LYS A 158 12.96 13.77 16.44
CA LYS A 158 14.09 14.46 15.80
C LYS A 158 13.81 14.77 14.33
N GLY A 159 12.63 14.42 13.80
CA GLY A 159 12.27 14.64 12.41
C GLY A 159 12.78 13.57 11.44
N ASN A 160 13.29 12.43 11.92
CA ASN A 160 13.74 11.35 11.06
C ASN A 160 12.58 10.42 10.68
N PRO A 161 12.53 9.89 9.44
CA PRO A 161 11.54 8.90 9.06
C PRO A 161 11.71 7.62 9.90
N ILE A 162 10.59 7.11 10.44
CA ILE A 162 10.57 5.92 11.30
C ILE A 162 10.45 4.64 10.47
N LEU A 163 9.68 4.68 9.38
CA LEU A 163 9.46 3.53 8.51
C LEU A 163 9.55 3.97 7.05
N THR A 164 10.31 3.25 6.24
CA THR A 164 10.46 3.49 4.80
C THR A 164 10.26 2.19 4.03
N GLY A 165 10.08 2.26 2.72
CA GLY A 165 10.00 1.06 1.88
C GLY A 165 11.35 0.36 1.70
N ALA A 166 12.46 1.07 1.89
CA ALA A 166 13.82 0.57 1.68
C ALA A 166 14.49 -0.03 2.95
N ALA A 167 13.91 0.13 4.14
CA ALA A 167 14.54 -0.29 5.39
C ALA A 167 13.67 -1.26 6.21
N PRO A 168 14.26 -2.12 7.05
CA PRO A 168 13.50 -3.05 7.89
C PRO A 168 12.44 -2.37 8.75
N GLY A 169 11.23 -2.92 8.74
CA GLY A 169 10.14 -2.46 9.59
C GLY A 169 8.78 -3.04 9.18
N GLU A 170 7.76 -2.74 9.99
CA GLU A 170 6.42 -3.30 9.82
C GLU A 170 5.34 -2.21 9.94
N LEU A 171 4.40 -2.25 8.99
CA LEU A 171 3.12 -1.56 9.11
C LEU A 171 2.01 -2.62 9.15
N ARG A 172 1.12 -2.51 10.13
CA ARG A 172 -0.04 -3.38 10.29
C ARG A 172 -1.31 -2.54 10.29
N LEU A 173 -2.33 -3.04 9.59
CA LEU A 173 -3.69 -2.54 9.61
C LEU A 173 -4.60 -3.64 10.12
N GLU A 174 -5.39 -3.32 11.14
CA GLU A 174 -6.57 -4.11 11.52
C GLU A 174 -7.81 -3.35 11.02
N TYR A 175 -8.58 -3.99 10.14
CA TYR A 175 -9.73 -3.39 9.48
C TYR A 175 -11.00 -4.20 9.73
N ARG A 176 -12.11 -3.53 10.01
CA ARG A 176 -13.43 -4.16 10.10
C ARG A 176 -14.35 -3.54 9.06
N PHE A 177 -15.09 -4.35 8.30
CA PHE A 177 -16.06 -3.79 7.35
C PHE A 177 -17.31 -3.20 8.02
N ASP A 178 -17.62 -3.67 9.22
CA ASP A 178 -18.70 -3.20 10.10
C ASP A 178 -18.34 -3.51 11.56
N ASP A 179 -19.02 -2.86 12.51
CA ASP A 179 -18.71 -2.94 13.94
C ASP A 179 -18.86 -4.36 14.54
N SER A 180 -19.69 -5.19 13.92
CA SER A 180 -20.01 -6.54 14.38
C SER A 180 -19.18 -7.64 13.70
N GLY A 181 -18.53 -7.30 12.58
CA GLY A 181 -17.81 -8.22 11.72
C GLY A 181 -16.41 -8.57 12.25
N PRO A 182 -15.79 -9.62 11.70
CA PRO A 182 -14.42 -9.99 12.06
C PRO A 182 -13.43 -8.89 11.68
N ALA A 183 -12.35 -8.79 12.46
CA ALA A 183 -11.20 -7.97 12.07
C ALA A 183 -10.37 -8.71 11.02
N HIS A 184 -10.01 -7.99 9.96
CA HIS A 184 -9.07 -8.41 8.95
C HIS A 184 -7.71 -7.80 9.25
N ALA A 185 -6.70 -8.63 9.46
CA ALA A 185 -5.33 -8.18 9.66
C ALA A 185 -4.61 -8.13 8.31
N VAL A 186 -4.05 -6.97 8.01
CA VAL A 186 -3.19 -6.70 6.87
C VAL A 186 -1.82 -6.28 7.40
N MET A 187 -0.76 -6.77 6.76
CA MET A 187 0.60 -6.50 7.17
C MET A 187 1.48 -6.25 5.96
N TRP A 188 2.31 -5.23 6.09
CA TRP A 188 3.41 -4.92 5.19
C TRP A 188 4.71 -5.04 5.96
N ARG A 189 5.66 -5.74 5.37
CA ARG A 189 7.03 -5.87 5.88
C ARG A 189 7.96 -5.21 4.89
N ALA A 190 8.77 -4.30 5.40
CA ALA A 190 9.84 -3.67 4.66
C ALA A 190 11.18 -4.33 5.04
N PRO A 191 12.20 -4.28 4.18
CA PRO A 191 12.19 -3.61 2.87
C PRO A 191 11.30 -4.30 1.84
N PHE A 192 10.70 -3.52 0.94
CA PHE A 192 10.04 -4.04 -0.25
C PHE A 192 11.09 -4.51 -1.24
N THR A 193 10.87 -5.68 -1.83
CA THR A 193 11.74 -6.27 -2.84
C THR A 193 11.82 -5.41 -4.10
N ALA A 194 10.72 -4.75 -4.48
CA ALA A 194 10.65 -3.78 -5.56
C ALA A 194 11.37 -2.44 -5.27
N ILE A 195 11.98 -2.29 -4.08
CA ILE A 195 12.76 -1.11 -3.69
C ILE A 195 14.20 -1.50 -3.36
N ALA A 196 14.40 -2.50 -2.50
CA ALA A 196 15.73 -2.90 -2.04
C ALA A 196 16.39 -3.97 -2.91
N GLY A 197 15.68 -4.52 -3.91
CA GLY A 197 16.11 -5.69 -4.66
C GLY A 197 15.92 -7.00 -3.89
N THR A 198 16.23 -8.13 -4.53
CA THR A 198 16.15 -9.45 -3.90
C THR A 198 17.34 -9.70 -2.97
N THR A 199 17.13 -10.55 -1.96
CA THR A 199 18.23 -11.13 -1.19
C THR A 199 18.56 -12.53 -1.73
N LYS A 200 19.80 -12.99 -1.56
CA LYS A 200 20.22 -14.33 -2.03
C LYS A 200 20.46 -15.27 -0.87
N CYS A 201 19.96 -16.50 -0.99
CA CYS A 201 20.28 -17.56 -0.04
C CYS A 201 21.78 -17.91 -0.14
N PRO A 202 22.56 -17.89 0.96
CA PRO A 202 23.99 -18.20 0.91
C PRO A 202 24.28 -19.68 0.62
N LYS A 203 23.29 -20.57 0.80
CA LYS A 203 23.45 -22.02 0.59
C LYS A 203 23.05 -22.48 -0.81
N GLY A 204 21.92 -22.01 -1.32
CA GLY A 204 21.37 -22.44 -2.61
C GLY A 204 21.42 -21.37 -3.71
N GLY A 205 21.72 -20.12 -3.37
CA GLY A 205 21.82 -19.00 -4.32
C GLY A 205 20.48 -18.47 -4.82
N GLU A 206 19.35 -18.97 -4.31
CA GLU A 206 18.02 -18.55 -4.74
C GLU A 206 17.75 -17.09 -4.37
N GLU A 207 17.04 -16.37 -5.25
CA GLU A 207 16.55 -15.03 -4.98
C GLU A 207 15.28 -15.06 -4.14
N LEU A 208 15.25 -14.19 -3.13
CA LEU A 208 14.28 -14.19 -2.04
C LEU A 208 13.77 -12.78 -1.77
N GLU A 209 12.60 -12.70 -1.13
CA GLU A 209 12.01 -11.43 -0.70
C GLU A 209 12.97 -10.67 0.22
N ALA A 210 13.11 -9.37 -0.01
CA ALA A 210 14.02 -8.52 0.75
C ALA A 210 13.69 -8.46 2.26
N SER A 211 12.41 -8.64 2.59
CA SER A 211 11.91 -8.58 3.97
C SER A 211 12.13 -9.86 4.79
N TRP A 212 12.71 -10.92 4.20
CA TRP A 212 12.89 -12.19 4.89
C TRP A 212 14.19 -12.25 5.67
N ASP A 213 14.10 -12.68 6.93
CA ASP A 213 15.27 -12.92 7.79
C ASP A 213 15.93 -14.29 7.54
N TRP A 214 15.17 -15.27 7.02
CA TRP A 214 15.60 -16.66 6.87
C TRP A 214 15.15 -17.26 5.55
N CYS A 215 16.00 -18.09 4.94
CA CYS A 215 15.65 -18.90 3.78
C CYS A 215 14.65 -20.00 4.20
N PRO A 216 13.45 -20.08 3.62
CA PRO A 216 12.46 -21.07 4.02
C PRO A 216 12.82 -22.50 3.61
N TRP A 217 13.73 -22.65 2.64
CA TRP A 217 14.16 -23.97 2.15
C TRP A 217 15.33 -24.53 2.94
N HIS A 218 16.30 -23.66 3.25
CA HIS A 218 17.56 -24.07 3.85
C HIS A 218 17.67 -23.75 5.35
N GLY A 219 16.76 -22.95 5.90
CA GLY A 219 16.78 -22.54 7.30
C GLY A 219 17.99 -21.70 7.69
N VAL A 220 18.66 -21.08 6.71
CA VAL A 220 19.84 -20.22 6.93
C VAL A 220 19.43 -18.76 6.95
N LYS A 221 20.13 -17.93 7.72
CA LYS A 221 19.87 -16.50 7.84
C LYS A 221 20.18 -15.80 6.51
N LEU A 222 19.35 -14.84 6.12
CA LEU A 222 19.53 -13.99 4.96
C LEU A 222 20.14 -12.65 5.40
N GLY A 223 21.11 -12.12 4.65
CA GLY A 223 21.71 -10.81 4.93
C GLY A 223 22.54 -10.71 6.22
N GLY A 224 23.24 -11.79 6.61
CA GLY A 224 24.19 -11.77 7.72
C GLY A 224 25.60 -12.13 7.26
N ASP A 225 26.55 -11.23 7.52
CA ASP A 225 27.86 -11.62 8.03
C ASP A 225 27.74 -11.97 9.53
#